data_AF-A0A2H0BDM6-F1
#
_entry.id   AF-A0A2H0BDM6-F1
#
_cell.length_a   1.000
_cell.length_b   1.000
_cell.length_c   1.000
_cell.angle_alpha   90.00
_cell.angle_beta   90.00
_cell.angle_gamma   90.00
#
_symmetry.space_group_name_H-M   'P 1'
#
loop_
_entity.id
_entity.type
_entity.pdbx_description
1 polymer ?
#
loop_
_entity_poly.entity_id
_entity_poly.type
_entity_poly.pdbx_seq_one_letter_code
_entity_poly.pdbx_strand_id
1 'polypeptide(L)' 'MLKKIASYTLVAMVIIFTILGLLAIWDIIAIEDVMRKILLSLFVIFVASVVVLFIFAVVIHENKHPKQP' A
#
# COMPACT_ATOMS: atom_id res chain seq x y z
N MET A 1 -15.92 -16.19 4.22
CA MET A 1 -16.25 -14.78 4.55
C MET A 1 -15.17 -14.10 5.39
N LEU A 2 -14.70 -14.74 6.48
CA LEU A 2 -13.66 -14.18 7.37
C LEU A 2 -12.35 -13.80 6.66
N LYS A 3 -11.88 -14.64 5.72
CA LYS A 3 -10.68 -14.35 4.90
C LYS A 3 -10.84 -13.13 3.99
N LYS A 4 -12.02 -12.94 3.40
CA LYS A 4 -12.33 -11.81 2.51
C LYS A 4 -12.39 -10.50 3.28
N ILE A 5 -12.94 -10.54 4.50
CA ILE A 5 -12.97 -9.40 5.44
C ILE A 5 -11.56 -9.06 5.91
N ALA A 6 -10.80 -10.05 6.39
CA ALA A 6 -9.43 -9.84 6.84
C ALA A 6 -8.55 -9.23 5.73
N SER A 7 -8.71 -9.71 4.50
CA SER A 7 -7.95 -9.18 3.36
C SER A 7 -8.36 -7.74 3.03
N TYR A 8 -9.65 -7.42 2.98
CA TYR A 8 -10.14 -6.06 2.73
C TYR A 8 -9.72 -5.07 3.83
N THR A 9 -9.77 -5.50 5.10
CA THR A 9 -9.27 -4.73 6.24
C THR A 9 -7.75 -4.48 6.13
N LEU A 10 -6.98 -5.49 5.72
CA LEU A 10 -5.54 -5.34 5.51
C LEU A 10 -5.24 -4.31 4.40
N VAL A 11 -6.00 -4.35 3.29
CA VAL A 11 -5.87 -3.39 2.20
C VAL A 11 -6.16 -1.97 2.67
N ALA A 12 -7.30 -1.78 3.35
CA ALA A 12 -7.71 -0.47 3.85
C ALA A 12 -6.69 0.14 4.80
N MET A 13 -6.13 -0.68 5.71
CA MET A 13 -5.13 -0.24 6.68
C MET A 13 -3.84 0.22 6.00
N VAL A 14 -3.38 -0.51 4.97
CA VAL A 14 -2.19 -0.16 4.20
C VAL A 14 -2.38 1.14 3.42
N ILE A 15 -3.55 1.32 2.79
CA ILE A 15 -3.87 2.55 2.06
C ILE A 15 -3.85 3.75 3.01
N ILE A 16 -4.47 3.62 4.19
CA ILE A 16 -4.49 4.69 5.20
C ILE A 16 -3.07 5.04 5.65
N PHE A 17 -2.24 4.05 6.00
CA PHE A 17 -0.86 4.31 6.41
C PHE A 17 0.00 4.90 5.28
N THR A 18 -0.26 4.53 4.02
CA THR A 18 0.43 5.11 2.87
C THR A 18 0.09 6.60 2.73
N ILE A 19 -1.20 6.96 2.83
CA ILE A 19 -1.65 8.36 2.75
C ILE A 19 -1.08 9.16 3.93
N LEU A 20 -1.14 8.63 5.15
CA LEU A 20 -0.58 9.27 6.34
C LEU A 20 0.93 9.44 6.25
N GLY A 21 1.66 8.45 5.75
CA GLY A 21 3.11 8.53 5.55
C GLY A 21 3.50 9.57 4.51
N LEU A 22 2.74 9.67 3.42
CA LEU A 22 2.93 10.72 2.42
C LEU A 22 2.62 12.11 3.01
N LEU A 23 1.50 12.29 3.73
CA LEU A 23 1.20 13.55 4.40
C LEU A 23 2.27 13.93 5.43
N ALA A 24 2.79 12.98 6.20
CA ALA A 24 3.83 13.20 7.20
C ALA A 24 5.18 13.63 6.57
N ILE A 25 5.54 13.11 5.40
CA ILE A 25 6.74 13.57 4.67
C ILE A 25 6.54 14.99 4.12
N TRP A 26 5.32 15.25 3.64
CA TRP A 26 4.92 16.48 2.99
C TRP A 26 4.28 17.50 3.92
N ASP A 27 4.67 17.56 5.20
CA ASP A 27 4.13 18.39 6.30
C ASP A 27 4.17 19.93 6.06
N ILE A 28 3.65 20.41 4.92
CA ILE A 28 3.32 21.80 4.57
C ILE A 28 4.55 22.73 4.38
N ILE A 29 5.18 22.59 3.20
CA ILE A 29 6.14 23.50 2.49
C ILE A 29 7.23 24.22 3.32
N ALA A 30 8.41 23.58 3.42
CA ALA A 30 9.70 24.25 3.56
C ALA A 30 10.65 23.71 2.47
N ILE A 31 11.15 24.59 1.60
CA ILE A 31 11.85 24.28 0.33
C ILE A 31 13.31 23.84 0.55
N GLU A 32 13.79 23.89 1.79
CA GLU A 32 15.21 23.70 2.12
C GLU A 32 15.69 22.24 1.97
N ASP A 33 14.77 21.26 2.01
CA ASP A 33 15.09 19.81 2.00
C ASP A 33 14.34 19.02 0.89
N VAL A 34 14.01 19.67 -0.23
CA VAL A 34 13.19 19.08 -1.30
C VAL A 34 13.77 17.77 -1.85
N MET A 35 15.09 17.70 -2.06
CA MET A 35 15.75 16.49 -2.60
C MET A 35 15.55 15.27 -1.67
N ARG A 36 15.71 15.45 -0.35
CA ARG A 36 15.55 14.38 0.64
C ARG A 36 14.09 13.95 0.75
N LYS A 37 13.15 14.90 0.72
CA LYS A 37 11.71 14.61 0.74
C LYS A 37 11.24 13.85 -0.49
N ILE A 38 11.80 14.13 -1.67
CA ILE A 38 11.51 13.36 -2.90
C ILE A 38 12.00 11.92 -2.77
N LEU A 39 13.25 11.71 -2.34
CA LEU A 39 13.79 10.36 -2.10
C LEU A 39 12.97 9.57 -1.07
N LEU A 40 12.56 10.21 0.03
CA LEU A 40 11.69 9.59 1.03
C LEU A 40 10.28 9.28 0.48
N SER A 41 9.70 10.17 -0.33
CA SER A 41 8.40 9.93 -0.96
C SER A 41 8.47 8.76 -1.93
N LEU A 42 9.52 8.68 -2.75
CA LEU A 42 9.77 7.55 -3.63
C LEU A 42 9.93 6.25 -2.84
N PHE A 43 10.64 6.29 -1.71
CA PHE A 43 10.77 5.13 -0.83
C PHE A 43 9.44 4.70 -0.22
N VAL A 44 8.59 5.63 0.23
CA VAL A 44 7.26 5.33 0.74
C VAL A 44 6.35 4.74 -0.34
N ILE A 45 6.37 5.29 -1.56
CA ILE A 45 5.61 4.74 -2.69
C ILE A 45 6.13 3.34 -3.07
N PHE A 46 7.44 3.10 -2.98
CA PHE A 46 8.05 1.80 -3.23
C PHE A 46 7.56 0.75 -2.22
N VAL A 47 7.63 1.08 -0.92
CA VAL A 47 7.12 0.20 0.14
C VAL A 47 5.61 -0.03 -0.01
N ALA A 48 4.83 1.02 -0.26
CA ALA A 48 3.39 0.90 -0.49
C ALA A 48 3.08 -0.04 -1.66
N SER A 49 3.83 0.05 -2.76
CA SER A 49 3.67 -0.83 -3.92
C SER A 49 3.97 -2.29 -3.59
N VAL A 50 5.01 -2.56 -2.78
CA VAL A 50 5.32 -3.92 -2.29
C VAL A 50 4.17 -4.47 -1.44
N VAL A 51 3.60 -3.65 -0.56
CA VAL A 51 2.48 -4.07 0.28
C VAL A 51 1.21 -4.30 -0.55
N VAL A 52 0.93 -3.46 -1.55
CA VAL A 52 -0.18 -3.66 -2.50
C VAL A 52 0.02 -4.94 -3.32
N LEU A 53 1.22 -5.21 -3.82
CA LEU A 53 1.58 -6.46 -4.51
C LEU A 53 1.41 -7.66 -3.60
N PHE A 54 1.84 -7.56 -2.34
CA PHE A 54 1.66 -8.61 -1.33
C PHE A 54 0.18 -8.89 -1.06
N ILE A 55 -0.62 -7.85 -0.90
CA ILE A 55 -2.08 -7.95 -0.80
C ILE A 55 -2.65 -8.63 -2.04
N PHE A 56 -2.30 -8.19 -3.25
CA PHE A 56 -2.78 -8.78 -4.49
C PHE A 56 -2.37 -10.26 -4.59
N ALA A 57 -1.14 -10.62 -4.24
CA ALA A 57 -0.69 -12.00 -4.25
C ALA A 57 -1.52 -12.87 -3.28
N VAL A 58 -1.81 -12.37 -2.07
CA VAL A 58 -2.63 -13.06 -1.07
C VAL A 58 -4.11 -13.15 -1.50
N VAL A 59 -4.67 -12.07 -2.06
CA VAL A 59 -6.07 -11.99 -2.51
C VAL A 59 -6.32 -12.81 -3.79
N ILE A 60 -5.46 -12.68 -4.80
CA ILE A 60 -5.60 -13.37 -6.10
C ILE A 60 -5.46 -14.88 -5.96
N HIS A 61 -4.75 -15.36 -4.94
CA HIS A 61 -4.61 -16.80 -4.71
C HIS A 61 -5.95 -17.52 -4.45
N GLU A 62 -7.02 -16.82 -4.03
CA GLU A 62 -8.32 -17.45 -3.78
C GLU A 62 -9.21 -17.61 -5.05
N ASN A 63 -8.86 -17.00 -6.19
CA ASN A 63 -9.71 -17.04 -7.39
C ASN A 63 -9.29 -18.13 -8.42
N LYS A 64 -8.29 -18.96 -8.12
CA LYS A 64 -7.92 -20.09 -8.98
C LYS A 64 -8.64 -21.38 -8.56
N HIS A 65 -9.98 -21.38 -8.60
CA HIS A 65 -10.71 -22.63 -8.80
C HIS A 65 -11.01 -22.74 -10.30
N PRO A 66 -10.23 -23.53 -11.07
CA PRO A 66 -10.68 -23.90 -12.40
C PRO A 66 -11.97 -24.70 -12.20
N LYS A 67 -13.08 -24.16 -12.71
CA LYS A 67 -14.28 -24.97 -12.95
C LYS A 67 -13.85 -26.07 -13.92
N GLN A 68 -13.60 -27.26 -13.39
CA GLN A 68 -13.51 -28.46 -14.22
C GLN A 68 -14.94 -28.89 -14.58
N PRO A 69 -15.18 -29.26 -15.86
CA PRO A 69 -16.49 -29.55 -16.42
C PRO A 69 -17.13 -30.81 -15.82
#